data_AF-A0A0M8KA02-F1
#
_entry.id   AF-A0A0M8KA02-F1
#
_cell.length_a   1.000
_cell.length_b   1.000
_cell.length_c   1.000
_cell.angle_alpha   90.00
_cell.angle_beta   90.00
_cell.angle_gamma   90.00
#
_symmetry.space_group_name_H-M   'P 1'
#
loop_
_entity.id
_entity.type
_entity.pdbx_description
1 polymer ?
#
loop_
_entity_poly.entity_id
_entity_poly.type
_entity_poly.pdbx_seq_one_letter_code
_entity_poly.pdbx_strand_id
1 'polypeptide(L)'
;MTIEKVHASLGELLGATERIVLGKHLIVELWSRSPELLNDVEHIRESMLAAAEGGELTVLNIAMHAFAPHGVTGVMLLAESHLSIHTWPEYGYAAVDVFTCGGLPYKALEILSERLDAERTQIVELDRGVL
;
A
#
# COMPACT_ATOMS: atom_id res chain seq x y z
N MET A 1 1.37 4.40 -15.49
CA MET A 1 1.69 3.49 -14.38
C MET A 1 1.89 2.09 -14.95
N THR A 2 3.08 1.53 -14.79
CA THR A 2 3.33 0.11 -15.09
C THR A 2 3.22 -0.69 -13.78
N ILE A 3 2.26 -1.61 -13.70
CA ILE A 3 2.09 -2.52 -12.56
C ILE A 3 2.75 -3.86 -12.90
N GLU A 4 3.84 -4.19 -12.22
CA GLU A 4 4.46 -5.52 -12.28
C GLU A 4 4.01 -6.33 -11.05
N LYS A 5 3.10 -7.28 -11.26
CA LYS A 5 2.73 -8.25 -10.21
C LYS A 5 3.73 -9.39 -10.21
N VAL A 6 4.46 -9.56 -9.12
CA VAL A 6 5.23 -10.79 -8.87
C VAL A 6 4.30 -11.72 -8.10
N HIS A 7 3.62 -12.59 -8.84
CA HIS A 7 2.68 -13.53 -8.25
C HIS A 7 3.45 -14.64 -7.53
N ALA A 8 3.40 -14.66 -6.20
CA ALA A 8 3.85 -15.77 -5.39
C ALA A 8 2.64 -16.57 -4.90
N SER A 9 1.73 -16.99 -5.79
CA SER A 9 0.73 -17.99 -5.41
C SER A 9 1.20 -19.37 -5.87
N LEU A 10 1.52 -20.23 -4.90
CA LEU A 10 1.69 -21.67 -5.10
C LEU A 10 0.34 -22.37 -5.39
N GLY A 11 -0.75 -21.61 -5.52
CA GLY A 11 -2.13 -22.11 -5.56
C GLY A 11 -2.60 -22.59 -6.92
N GLU A 12 -2.03 -22.09 -8.01
CA GLU A 12 -2.51 -22.40 -9.37
C GLU A 12 -2.05 -23.77 -9.90
N LEU A 13 -1.13 -24.46 -9.20
CA LEU A 13 -0.51 -25.72 -9.65
C LEU A 13 -1.11 -26.99 -9.05
N LEU A 14 -2.01 -26.89 -8.07
CA LEU A 14 -2.61 -28.05 -7.40
C LEU A 14 -4.08 -27.76 -7.19
N GLY A 15 -4.96 -28.52 -7.86
CA GLY A 15 -6.42 -28.38 -7.77
C GLY A 15 -6.88 -28.13 -6.33
N ALA A 16 -7.20 -26.88 -6.03
CA ALA A 16 -7.27 -26.41 -4.65
C ALA A 16 -8.68 -26.61 -4.10
N THR A 17 -8.77 -27.35 -3.00
CA THR A 17 -9.80 -27.16 -1.98
C THR A 17 -9.86 -25.67 -1.61
N GLU A 18 -11.06 -25.10 -1.45
CA GLU A 18 -11.24 -23.71 -0.99
C GLU A 18 -10.35 -23.46 0.24
N ARG A 19 -9.36 -22.57 0.08
CA ARG A 19 -8.50 -22.13 1.19
C ARG A 19 -9.14 -20.91 1.81
N ILE A 20 -9.36 -20.93 3.11
CA ILE A 20 -9.79 -19.74 3.83
C ILE A 20 -8.55 -18.87 4.05
N VAL A 21 -8.59 -17.64 3.57
CA VAL A 21 -7.53 -16.64 3.76
C VAL A 21 -8.07 -15.56 4.69
N LEU A 22 -7.41 -15.33 5.82
CA LEU A 22 -7.84 -14.33 6.81
C LEU A 22 -7.56 -12.89 6.38
N GLY A 23 -6.61 -12.65 5.48
CA GLY A 23 -6.39 -11.33 4.90
C GLY A 23 -5.39 -11.32 3.76
N LYS A 24 -5.37 -10.22 3.02
CA LYS A 24 -4.44 -9.99 1.91
C LYS A 24 -3.47 -8.88 2.28
N HIS A 25 -2.19 -9.12 2.02
CA HIS A 25 -1.14 -8.14 2.26
C HIS A 25 -0.40 -7.85 0.96
N LEU A 26 -0.54 -6.63 0.46
CA LEU A 26 0.24 -6.13 -0.67
C LEU A 26 1.49 -5.45 -0.11
N ILE A 27 2.66 -5.99 -0.41
CA ILE A 27 3.95 -5.35 -0.19
C ILE A 27 4.34 -4.70 -1.51
N VAL A 28 4.51 -3.38 -1.48
CA VAL A 28 4.58 -2.57 -2.68
C VAL A 28 5.83 -1.71 -2.70
N GLU A 29 6.56 -1.84 -3.79
CA GLU A 29 7.64 -0.94 -4.17
C GLU A 29 7.06 0.08 -5.16
N LEU A 30 7.09 1.37 -4.83
CA LEU A 30 6.53 2.45 -5.65
C LEU A 30 7.62 3.44 -6.03
N TRP A 31 7.72 3.76 -7.33
CA TRP A 31 8.57 4.83 -7.84
C TRP A 31 7.72 5.92 -8.47
N SER A 32 7.89 7.15 -8.00
CA SER A 32 7.18 8.36 -8.37
C SER A 32 8.01 9.23 -9.31
N ARG A 33 7.33 9.95 -10.22
CA ARG A 33 7.95 11.00 -11.04
C ARG A 33 8.02 12.35 -10.32
N SER A 34 7.31 12.48 -9.20
CA SER A 34 7.19 13.69 -8.40
C SER A 34 7.74 13.47 -6.98
N PRO A 35 9.08 13.47 -6.81
CA PRO A 35 9.75 13.45 -5.51
C PRO A 35 9.18 14.42 -4.47
N GLU A 36 8.73 15.59 -4.91
CA GLU A 36 8.12 16.61 -4.06
C GLU A 36 6.86 16.13 -3.34
N LEU A 37 6.03 15.29 -3.99
CA LEU A 37 4.84 14.70 -3.38
C LEU A 37 5.21 13.67 -2.30
N LEU A 38 6.36 13.02 -2.43
CA LEU A 38 6.89 12.08 -1.45
C LEU A 38 7.49 12.77 -0.21
N ASN A 39 7.71 14.09 -0.28
CA ASN A 39 8.25 14.88 0.82
C ASN A 39 7.19 15.79 1.49
N ASP A 40 5.95 15.74 1.03
CA ASP A 40 4.84 16.50 1.58
C ASP A 40 3.99 15.61 2.50
N VAL A 41 4.16 15.79 3.80
CA VAL A 41 3.50 14.99 4.83
C VAL A 41 1.97 15.11 4.80
N GLU A 42 1.43 16.27 4.45
CA GLU A 42 -0.02 16.49 4.40
C GLU A 42 -0.59 15.91 3.12
N HIS A 43 0.08 16.07 1.97
CA HIS A 43 -0.33 15.38 0.74
C HIS A 43 -0.33 13.86 0.90
N ILE A 44 0.70 13.30 1.55
CA ILE A 44 0.74 11.85 1.83
C ILE A 44 -0.40 11.44 2.75
N ARG A 45 -0.67 12.19 3.83
CA ARG A 45 -1.79 11.93 4.74
C ARG A 45 -3.11 11.88 3.97
N GLU A 46 -3.38 12.90 3.14
CA GLU A 46 -4.60 12.97 2.32
C GLU A 46 -4.68 11.83 1.30
N SER A 47 -3.54 11.44 0.74
CA SER A 47 -3.46 10.36 -0.24
C SER A 47 -3.72 8.99 0.38
N MET A 48 -3.20 8.74 1.58
CA MET A 48 -3.54 7.54 2.35
C MET A 48 -5.02 7.53 2.76
N LEU A 49 -5.62 8.69 3.08
CA LEU A 49 -7.03 8.79 3.44
C LEU A 49 -7.93 8.46 2.24
N ALA A 50 -7.63 9.02 1.07
CA ALA A 50 -8.33 8.72 -0.17
C ALA A 50 -8.18 7.24 -0.57
N ALA A 51 -7.00 6.66 -0.36
CA ALA A 51 -6.75 5.24 -0.59
C ALA A 51 -7.59 4.36 0.36
N ALA A 52 -7.66 4.70 1.64
CA ALA A 52 -8.49 3.99 2.61
C ALA A 52 -9.98 4.08 2.24
N GLU A 53 -10.47 5.27 1.87
CA GLU A 53 -11.87 5.47 1.45
C GLU A 53 -12.22 4.64 0.21
N GLY A 54 -11.43 4.74 -0.86
CA GLY A 54 -11.71 3.99 -2.09
C GLY A 54 -11.41 2.48 -1.98
N GLY A 55 -10.61 2.09 -0.99
CA GLY A 55 -10.41 0.69 -0.61
C GLY A 55 -11.48 0.13 0.32
N GLU A 56 -12.48 0.94 0.72
CA GLU A 56 -13.51 0.60 1.72
C GLU A 56 -12.90 0.18 3.07
N LEU A 57 -11.77 0.78 3.45
CA LEU A 57 -11.02 0.49 4.66
C LEU A 57 -11.47 1.41 5.80
N THR A 58 -11.83 0.84 6.94
CA THR A 58 -12.20 1.63 8.13
C THR A 58 -10.95 2.08 8.88
N VAL A 59 -10.68 3.38 8.90
CA VAL A 59 -9.53 3.98 9.61
C VAL A 59 -9.89 4.24 11.08
N LEU A 60 -9.06 3.73 11.99
CA LEU A 60 -9.18 3.96 13.43
C LEU A 60 -8.24 5.06 13.93
N ASN A 61 -7.03 5.13 13.38
CA ASN A 61 -6.05 6.15 13.76
C ASN A 61 -5.01 6.35 12.64
N ILE A 62 -4.36 7.51 12.63
CA ILE A 62 -3.33 7.88 11.65
C ILE A 62 -2.16 8.52 12.39
N ALA A 63 -0.96 7.99 12.17
CA ALA A 63 0.28 8.58 12.64
C ALA A 63 1.14 8.97 11.44
N MET A 64 1.64 10.21 11.44
CA MET A 64 2.51 10.75 10.41
C MET A 64 3.76 11.35 11.06
N HIS A 65 4.91 11.17 10.41
CA HIS A 65 6.16 11.78 10.82
C HIS A 65 6.96 12.20 9.59
N ALA A 66 7.33 13.48 9.52
CA ALA A 66 8.24 14.00 8.51
C ALA A 66 9.65 14.04 9.08
N PHE A 67 10.62 13.55 8.31
CA PHE A 67 12.04 13.55 8.66
C PHE A 67 12.77 14.75 8.05
N ALA A 68 13.95 15.05 8.61
CA ALA A 68 14.87 16.04 8.06
C ALA A 68 16.14 15.33 7.57
N PRO A 69 16.67 15.67 6.38
CA PRO A 69 16.22 16.74 5.48
C PRO A 69 15.00 16.42 4.61
N HIS A 70 14.61 15.15 4.50
CA HIS A 70 13.47 14.70 3.69
C HIS A 70 12.96 13.33 4.16
N GLY A 71 11.79 12.95 3.66
CA GLY A 71 11.16 11.65 3.88
C GLY A 71 10.01 11.73 4.86
N VAL A 72 9.04 10.83 4.68
CA VAL A 72 7.82 10.74 5.47
C VAL A 72 7.56 9.29 5.81
N THR A 73 7.19 9.03 7.05
CA THR A 73 6.55 7.78 7.47
C THR A 73 5.10 8.06 7.84
N GLY A 74 4.19 7.27 7.27
CA GLY A 74 2.77 7.28 7.58
C GLY A 74 2.28 5.87 7.92
N VAL A 75 1.47 5.75 8.97
CA VAL A 75 0.82 4.48 9.33
C VAL A 75 -0.63 4.76 9.70
N MET A 76 -1.54 4.03 9.08
CA MET A 76 -2.96 3.98 9.42
C MET A 76 -3.26 2.67 10.13
N LEU A 77 -3.78 2.78 11.35
CA LEU A 77 -4.42 1.67 12.02
C LEU A 77 -5.81 1.50 11.40
N LEU A 78 -6.06 0.33 10.83
CA LEU A 78 -7.37 -0.01 10.28
C LEU A 78 -8.14 -0.86 11.29
N ALA A 79 -9.47 -0.94 11.16
CA ALA A 79 -10.29 -1.86 11.95
C ALA A 79 -9.80 -3.31 11.81
N GLU A 80 -9.25 -3.62 10.64
CA GLU A 80 -8.71 -4.92 10.30
C GLU A 80 -7.31 -4.75 9.67
N SER A 81 -6.28 -4.63 10.51
CA SER A 81 -4.84 -4.52 10.19
C SER A 81 -4.29 -3.10 9.92
N HIS A 82 -3.66 -2.79 8.77
CA HIS A 82 -2.97 -1.50 8.56
C HIS A 82 -2.66 -1.13 7.10
N LEU A 83 -2.48 0.17 6.87
CA LEU A 83 -1.87 0.75 5.67
C LEU A 83 -0.64 1.58 6.10
N SER A 84 0.54 1.29 5.57
CA SER A 84 1.76 2.08 5.86
C SER A 84 2.50 2.53 4.61
N ILE A 85 3.25 3.63 4.76
CA ILE A 85 4.11 4.21 3.74
C ILE A 85 5.39 4.74 4.37
N HIS A 86 6.53 4.49 3.71
CA HIS A 86 7.82 5.08 4.02
C HIS A 86 8.41 5.66 2.73
N THR A 87 8.78 6.94 2.72
CA THR A 87 9.26 7.61 1.52
C THR A 87 10.74 7.97 1.58
N TRP A 88 11.39 7.88 0.42
CA TRP A 88 12.72 8.40 0.12
C TRP A 88 12.63 9.31 -1.12
N PRO A 89 12.25 10.58 -0.93
CA PRO A 89 12.09 11.56 -2.01
C PRO A 89 13.33 11.68 -2.91
N GLU A 90 14.53 11.61 -2.34
CA GLU A 90 15.80 11.68 -3.05
C GLU A 90 16.01 10.56 -4.09
N TYR A 91 15.24 9.47 -3.99
CA TYR A 91 15.21 8.38 -4.95
C TYR A 91 13.88 8.28 -5.71
N GLY A 92 12.94 9.22 -5.47
CA GLY A 92 11.58 9.14 -5.99
C GLY A 92 10.86 7.86 -5.54
N TYR A 93 11.17 7.33 -4.36
CA TYR A 93 10.77 5.98 -3.96
C TYR A 93 9.88 5.98 -2.71
N ALA A 94 8.92 5.07 -2.66
CA ALA A 94 8.15 4.75 -1.47
C ALA A 94 7.97 3.24 -1.29
N ALA A 95 8.17 2.75 -0.07
CA ALA A 95 7.75 1.43 0.36
C ALA A 95 6.34 1.54 0.96
N VAL A 96 5.40 0.74 0.47
CA VAL A 96 4.00 0.78 0.89
C VAL A 96 3.53 -0.62 1.25
N ASP A 97 2.80 -0.74 2.37
CA ASP A 97 2.14 -1.96 2.78
C ASP A 97 0.62 -1.72 2.85
N VAL A 98 -0.16 -2.51 2.11
CA VAL A 98 -1.62 -2.53 2.20
C VAL A 98 -2.05 -3.88 2.75
N PHE A 99 -2.23 -3.97 4.07
CA PHE A 99 -2.76 -5.16 4.73
C PHE A 99 -4.22 -4.91 5.10
N THR A 100 -5.10 -5.84 4.73
CA THR A 100 -6.51 -5.83 5.15
C THR A 100 -7.08 -7.25 5.23
N CYS A 101 -8.06 -7.46 6.11
CA CYS A 101 -8.84 -8.70 6.19
C CYS A 101 -10.11 -8.68 5.33
N GLY A 102 -10.47 -7.51 4.78
CA GLY A 102 -11.60 -7.30 3.88
C GLY A 102 -11.37 -6.13 2.92
N GLY A 103 -12.42 -5.61 2.30
CA GLY A 103 -12.31 -4.45 1.40
C GLY A 103 -11.50 -4.72 0.12
N LEU A 104 -10.98 -3.64 -0.47
CA LEU A 104 -10.42 -3.62 -1.82
C LEU A 104 -8.95 -3.13 -1.81
N PRO A 105 -7.97 -3.96 -1.37
CA PRO A 105 -6.58 -3.51 -1.20
C PRO A 105 -5.94 -3.01 -2.50
N TYR A 106 -6.28 -3.62 -3.63
CA TYR A 106 -5.81 -3.15 -4.94
C TYR A 106 -6.40 -1.81 -5.36
N LYS A 107 -7.63 -1.50 -4.93
CA LYS A 107 -8.25 -0.21 -5.22
C LYS A 107 -7.63 0.90 -4.37
N ALA A 108 -7.36 0.61 -3.10
CA ALA A 108 -6.58 1.50 -2.24
C ALA A 108 -5.21 1.81 -2.85
N LEU A 109 -4.50 0.76 -3.31
CA LEU A 109 -3.19 0.94 -3.94
C LEU A 109 -3.26 1.74 -5.25
N GLU A 110 -4.26 1.49 -6.11
CA GLU A 110 -4.45 2.24 -7.36
C GLU A 110 -4.58 3.74 -7.07
N ILE A 111 -5.46 4.11 -6.14
CA ILE A 111 -5.69 5.52 -5.76
C ILE A 111 -4.41 6.13 -5.16
N LEU A 112 -3.74 5.41 -4.27
CA LEU A 112 -2.49 5.89 -3.67
C LEU A 112 -1.42 6.12 -4.75
N SER A 113 -1.31 5.19 -5.70
CA SER A 113 -0.34 5.25 -6.80
C SER A 113 -0.61 6.43 -7.74
N GLU A 114 -1.88 6.69 -8.08
CA GLU A 114 -2.27 7.86 -8.87
C GLU A 114 -1.94 9.17 -8.16
N ARG A 115 -2.28 9.27 -6.86
CA ARG A 115 -2.06 10.49 -6.08
C ARG A 115 -0.59 10.79 -5.80
N LEU A 116 0.26 9.76 -5.78
CA LEU A 116 1.70 9.93 -5.62
C LEU A 116 2.44 10.01 -6.97
N ASP A 117 1.72 10.17 -8.09
CA ASP A 117 2.27 10.18 -9.46
C ASP A 117 3.25 9.02 -9.73
N ALA A 118 2.81 7.80 -9.38
CA ALA A 118 3.60 6.60 -9.54
C ALA A 118 3.86 6.31 -11.03
N GLU A 119 5.14 6.30 -11.39
CA GLU A 119 5.61 5.79 -12.67
C GLU A 119 5.48 4.27 -12.73
N ARG A 120 5.99 3.62 -11.68
CA ARG A 120 6.18 2.18 -11.61
C ARG A 120 5.80 1.68 -10.22
N THR A 121 5.13 0.55 -10.18
CA THR A 121 4.85 -0.19 -8.94
C THR A 121 5.19 -1.66 -9.12
N GLN A 122 5.90 -2.25 -8.16
CA GLN A 122 6.04 -3.70 -8.04
C GLN A 122 5.28 -4.18 -6.83
N ILE A 123 4.56 -5.30 -6.97
CA ILE A 123 3.68 -5.81 -5.93
C ILE A 123 4.02 -7.26 -5.66
N VAL A 124 4.28 -7.58 -4.39
CA VAL A 124 4.21 -8.94 -3.86
C VAL A 124 2.93 -9.06 -3.04
N GLU A 125 2.06 -9.97 -3.45
CA GLU A 125 0.85 -10.29 -2.69
C GLU A 125 1.10 -11.51 -1.79
N LEU A 126 0.73 -11.38 -0.52
CA LEU A 126 0.77 -12.46 0.46
C LEU A 126 -0.63 -12.72 1.00
N ASP A 127 -1.07 -13.98 0.93
CA ASP A 127 -2.21 -14.45 1.71
C ASP A 127 -1.78 -14.63 3.17
N ARG A 128 -2.52 -14.00 4.09
CA ARG A 128 -2.25 -14.01 5.52
C ARG A 128 -3.24 -14.93 6.21
N GLY A 129 -2.72 -15.87 7.00
CA GLY A 129 -3.56 -16.83 7.75
C GLY A 129 -4.33 -17.77 6.83
N VAL A 130 -3.60 -18.58 6.05
CA VAL A 130 -4.20 -19.67 5.25
C VAL A 130 -4.56 -20.81 6.19
N LEU A 131 -5.84 -21.21 6.21
CA LEU A 131 -6.39 -22.30 7.03
C LEU A 131 -6.76 -23.53 6.18
#